data_AF-A0AAV3YH39-F1
#
_entry.id   AF-A0AAV3YH39-F1
#
_cell.length_a   1.000
_cell.length_b   1.000
_cell.length_c   1.000
_cell.angle_alpha   90.00
_cell.angle_beta   90.00
_cell.angle_gamma   90.00
#
_symmetry.space_group_name_H-M   'P 1'
#
loop_
_entity.id
_entity.type
_entity.pdbx_description
1 polymer ?
#
loop_
_entity_poly.entity_id
_entity_poly.type
_entity_poly.pdbx_seq_one_letter_code
_entity_poly.pdbx_strand_id
1 'polypeptide(L)'
;MSKKCYNSAFNKVHAASKEVSEESMLKAAEEKRCGTPLRRLKIENKTLKLKDRKGLGGAGRLTDKKIDTLQKYYGFAIWQNAGNLDNMVKGVQTVLPHVASSEQNKMHDNCPNGPQSWCKFKADPKNYKHKNGLPPAIVDFIKPVFEDLADKMLLGKCLHGKIQNNNECLNKLIWERCFKEKYVEKLVIEQAVYSAIAYFNEGATFVSKLFEKLGISPGTFTKRACEQKDNNRLYHSARKSLDSSKRKGEKP
;
A
#
# COMPACT_ATOMS: atom_id res chain seq x y z
N MET A 1 -15.72 9.60 20.77
CA MET A 1 -15.37 10.78 19.94
C MET A 1 -16.40 10.99 18.83
N SER A 2 -16.96 12.19 18.66
CA SER A 2 -17.85 12.49 17.53
C SER A 2 -17.07 12.53 16.21
N LYS A 3 -17.44 11.70 15.23
CA LYS A 3 -16.83 11.67 13.87
C LYS A 3 -16.76 13.06 13.21
N LYS A 4 -17.71 13.94 13.51
CA LYS A 4 -17.77 15.30 12.96
C LYS A 4 -16.61 16.19 13.45
N CYS A 5 -16.23 16.10 14.72
CA CYS A 5 -15.14 16.92 15.29
C CYS A 5 -13.77 16.50 14.72
N TYR A 6 -13.52 15.20 14.62
CA TYR A 6 -12.29 14.66 14.03
C TYR A 6 -12.14 15.05 12.56
N ASN A 7 -13.19 14.84 11.75
CA ASN A 7 -13.13 15.19 10.33
C ASN A 7 -12.94 16.70 10.10
N SER A 8 -13.57 17.55 10.92
CA SER A 8 -13.39 19.01 10.82
C SER A 8 -11.97 19.46 11.17
N ALA A 9 -11.33 18.87 12.18
CA ALA A 9 -9.96 19.21 12.57
C ALA A 9 -8.94 18.63 11.58
N PHE A 10 -9.14 17.38 11.15
CA PHE A 10 -8.29 16.70 10.17
C PHE A 10 -8.29 17.44 8.80
N ASN A 11 -9.47 17.80 8.29
CA ASN A 11 -9.59 18.47 6.99
C ASN A 11 -8.97 19.88 6.96
N LYS A 12 -9.03 20.63 8.07
CA LYS A 12 -8.42 21.97 8.14
C LYS A 12 -6.90 21.93 8.11
N VAL A 13 -6.25 20.84 8.54
CA VAL A 13 -4.80 20.79 8.71
C VAL A 13 -4.10 19.89 7.68
N HIS A 14 -4.81 18.95 7.04
CA HIS A 14 -4.27 18.18 5.90
C HIS A 14 -3.84 19.10 4.73
N ALA A 15 -4.45 20.27 4.58
CA ALA A 15 -4.06 21.27 3.59
C ALA A 15 -2.64 21.85 3.78
N ALA A 16 -2.00 21.65 4.95
CA ALA A 16 -0.74 22.29 5.32
C ALA A 16 0.50 21.37 5.35
N SER A 17 0.39 20.10 4.95
CA SER A 17 1.49 19.12 5.05
C SER A 17 2.33 19.07 3.77
N LYS A 18 3.64 19.38 3.85
CA LYS A 18 4.61 19.31 2.74
C LYS A 18 4.97 17.86 2.38
N GLU A 19 5.22 17.65 1.09
CA GLU A 19 5.58 16.38 0.47
C GLU A 19 6.96 15.89 0.92
N VAL A 20 7.08 14.59 1.25
CA VAL A 20 8.34 13.90 1.49
C VAL A 20 8.43 12.71 0.52
N SER A 21 9.60 12.55 -0.10
CA SER A 21 9.91 11.62 -1.20
C SER A 21 9.74 10.14 -0.83
N GLU A 22 9.06 9.36 -1.66
CA GLU A 22 8.53 8.05 -1.24
C GLU A 22 8.41 7.07 -2.45
N GLU A 23 9.40 6.18 -2.62
CA GLU A 23 9.38 5.14 -3.68
C GLU A 23 8.96 3.75 -3.16
N SER A 24 9.05 3.50 -1.84
CA SER A 24 8.98 2.15 -1.29
C SER A 24 7.65 1.77 -0.61
N MET A 25 6.77 2.74 -0.34
CA MET A 25 5.56 2.52 0.48
C MET A 25 4.26 2.45 -0.34
N LEU A 26 4.31 2.73 -1.65
CA LEU A 26 3.18 2.77 -2.59
C LEU A 26 2.55 1.37 -2.70
N LYS A 27 3.44 0.38 -2.69
CA LYS A 27 3.14 -1.05 -2.78
C LYS A 27 2.11 -1.51 -1.74
N ALA A 28 2.30 -1.22 -0.45
CA ALA A 28 1.56 -1.95 0.59
C ALA A 28 0.05 -1.63 0.68
N ALA A 29 -0.39 -0.41 0.37
CA ALA A 29 -1.79 -0.03 0.47
C ALA A 29 -2.58 -0.35 -0.81
N GLU A 30 -1.96 -0.18 -1.96
CA GLU A 30 -2.54 -0.51 -3.25
C GLU A 30 -2.60 -2.04 -3.44
N GLU A 31 -1.57 -2.77 -3.02
CA GLU A 31 -1.56 -4.24 -3.02
C GLU A 31 -2.71 -4.83 -2.18
N LYS A 32 -3.05 -4.21 -1.02
CA LYS A 32 -4.17 -4.68 -0.17
C LYS A 32 -5.53 -4.57 -0.86
N ARG A 33 -5.72 -3.61 -1.79
CA ARG A 33 -6.97 -3.42 -2.56
C ARG A 33 -7.24 -4.59 -3.49
N CYS A 34 -6.20 -5.23 -4.02
CA CYS A 34 -6.36 -6.44 -4.84
C CYS A 34 -6.53 -7.71 -3.98
N GLY A 35 -5.70 -7.88 -2.96
CA GLY A 35 -5.66 -9.16 -2.24
C GLY A 35 -6.77 -9.40 -1.25
N THR A 36 -7.31 -8.34 -0.62
CA THR A 36 -8.38 -8.50 0.37
C THR A 36 -9.67 -8.99 -0.30
N PRO A 37 -10.15 -8.38 -1.41
CA PRO A 37 -11.30 -8.89 -2.15
C PRO A 37 -11.11 -10.32 -2.65
N LEU A 38 -9.95 -10.66 -3.21
CA LEU A 38 -9.69 -12.03 -3.71
C LEU A 38 -9.70 -13.07 -2.59
N ARG A 39 -9.12 -12.76 -1.42
CA ARG A 39 -9.17 -13.65 -0.24
C ARG A 39 -10.58 -13.80 0.29
N ARG A 40 -11.34 -12.70 0.37
CA ARG A 40 -12.75 -12.71 0.79
C ARG A 40 -13.58 -13.57 -0.16
N LEU A 41 -13.47 -13.33 -1.46
CA LEU A 41 -14.17 -14.05 -2.51
C LEU A 41 -13.85 -15.55 -2.47
N LYS A 42 -12.58 -15.92 -2.25
CA LYS A 42 -12.17 -17.31 -2.02
C LYS A 42 -12.84 -17.93 -0.78
N ILE A 43 -12.98 -17.16 0.31
CA ILE A 43 -13.58 -17.63 1.57
C ILE A 43 -15.10 -17.81 1.44
N GLU A 44 -15.77 -16.84 0.84
CA GLU A 44 -17.24 -16.85 0.64
C GLU A 44 -17.68 -17.96 -0.32
N ASN A 45 -16.84 -18.30 -1.29
CA ASN A 45 -17.15 -19.28 -2.34
C ASN A 45 -16.39 -20.61 -2.16
N LYS A 46 -16.07 -21.01 -0.92
CA LYS A 46 -15.31 -22.24 -0.64
C LYS A 46 -15.96 -23.51 -1.19
N THR A 47 -17.29 -23.60 -1.13
CA THR A 47 -18.06 -24.78 -1.57
C THR A 47 -18.47 -24.70 -3.05
N LEU A 48 -18.37 -23.53 -3.66
CA LEU A 48 -18.75 -23.30 -5.06
C LEU A 48 -17.86 -24.12 -5.99
N LYS A 49 -18.49 -24.80 -6.95
CA LYS A 49 -17.81 -25.42 -8.08
C LYS A 49 -17.95 -24.54 -9.31
N LEU A 50 -16.84 -24.30 -9.99
CA LEU A 50 -16.80 -23.53 -11.22
C LEU A 50 -17.20 -24.41 -12.41
N LYS A 51 -17.19 -23.84 -13.62
CA LYS A 51 -17.54 -24.53 -14.88
C LYS A 51 -16.77 -25.84 -15.09
N ASP A 52 -15.56 -25.94 -14.55
CA ASP A 52 -14.70 -27.12 -14.60
C ASP A 52 -14.95 -28.13 -13.46
N ARG A 53 -16.06 -27.99 -12.73
CA ARG A 53 -16.48 -28.82 -11.59
C ARG A 53 -15.48 -28.83 -10.43
N LYS A 54 -14.52 -27.90 -10.40
CA LYS A 54 -13.51 -27.74 -9.34
C LYS A 54 -13.79 -26.48 -8.51
N GLY A 55 -13.29 -26.46 -7.27
CA GLY A 55 -13.44 -25.33 -6.37
C GLY A 55 -12.55 -24.14 -6.77
N LEU A 56 -12.68 -23.00 -6.07
CA LEU A 56 -11.81 -21.84 -6.30
C LEU A 56 -10.37 -22.07 -5.83
N GLY A 57 -10.21 -22.69 -4.67
CA GLY A 57 -8.92 -23.02 -4.06
C GLY A 57 -8.35 -24.37 -4.52
N GLY A 58 -7.13 -24.67 -4.06
CA GLY A 58 -6.43 -25.93 -4.33
C GLY A 58 -5.19 -25.77 -5.20
N ALA A 59 -4.44 -26.86 -5.34
CA ALA A 59 -3.21 -26.89 -6.15
C ALA A 59 -3.49 -26.45 -7.60
N GLY A 60 -2.66 -25.54 -8.12
CA GLY A 60 -2.82 -24.99 -9.46
C GLY A 60 -3.96 -23.99 -9.64
N ARG A 61 -4.62 -23.54 -8.56
CA ARG A 61 -5.75 -22.59 -8.61
C ARG A 61 -5.48 -21.33 -7.79
N LEU A 62 -6.54 -20.67 -7.29
CA LEU A 62 -6.44 -19.44 -6.51
C LEU A 62 -5.95 -19.72 -5.08
N THR A 63 -4.67 -20.02 -4.95
CA THR A 63 -3.96 -20.17 -3.66
C THR A 63 -3.57 -18.80 -3.10
N ASP A 64 -3.26 -18.71 -1.80
CA ASP A 64 -2.84 -17.44 -1.19
C ASP A 64 -1.55 -16.92 -1.85
N LYS A 65 -0.61 -17.80 -2.18
CA LYS A 65 0.60 -17.46 -2.95
C LYS A 65 0.28 -16.89 -4.34
N LYS A 66 -0.78 -17.39 -4.99
CA LYS A 66 -1.21 -16.88 -6.31
C LYS A 66 -1.91 -15.52 -6.16
N ILE A 67 -2.65 -15.31 -5.06
CA ILE A 67 -3.20 -13.99 -4.70
C ILE A 67 -2.07 -13.00 -4.43
N ASP A 68 -1.03 -13.37 -3.66
CA ASP A 68 0.14 -12.51 -3.42
C ASP A 68 0.85 -12.13 -4.73
N THR A 69 0.91 -13.07 -5.68
CA THR A 69 1.46 -12.82 -7.01
C THR A 69 0.61 -11.81 -7.79
N LEU A 70 -0.71 -11.95 -7.79
CA LEU A 70 -1.65 -11.00 -8.41
C LEU A 70 -1.51 -9.61 -7.78
N GLN A 71 -1.43 -9.53 -6.45
CA GLN A 71 -1.23 -8.27 -5.73
C GLN A 71 0.06 -7.57 -6.15
N LYS A 72 1.17 -8.32 -6.21
CA LYS A 72 2.47 -7.78 -6.61
C LYS A 72 2.44 -7.18 -8.02
N TYR A 73 1.86 -7.89 -8.99
CA TYR A 73 1.76 -7.39 -10.36
C TYR A 73 0.81 -6.20 -10.49
N TYR A 74 -0.29 -6.19 -9.73
CA TYR A 74 -1.17 -5.03 -9.61
C TYR A 74 -0.42 -3.79 -9.09
N GLY A 75 0.40 -3.95 -8.04
CA GLY A 75 1.25 -2.88 -7.53
C GLY A 75 2.27 -2.38 -8.58
N PHE A 76 2.88 -3.28 -9.36
CA PHE A 76 3.77 -2.86 -10.45
C PHE A 76 3.06 -2.10 -11.56
N ALA A 77 1.85 -2.53 -11.94
CA ALA A 77 1.04 -1.85 -12.95
C ALA A 77 0.71 -0.40 -12.55
N ILE A 78 0.47 -0.14 -11.27
CA ILE A 78 0.26 1.22 -10.76
C ILE A 78 1.57 1.99 -10.72
N TRP A 79 2.59 1.43 -10.08
CA TRP A 79 3.86 2.11 -9.83
C TRP A 79 4.56 2.54 -11.13
N GLN A 80 4.64 1.66 -12.14
CA GLN A 80 5.32 1.99 -13.40
C GLN A 80 4.57 3.01 -14.27
N ASN A 81 3.29 3.25 -13.97
CA ASN A 81 2.43 4.15 -14.74
C ASN A 81 1.96 5.35 -13.91
N ALA A 82 2.68 5.69 -12.84
CA ALA A 82 2.41 6.90 -12.06
C ALA A 82 2.41 8.13 -12.98
N GLY A 83 1.47 9.04 -12.78
CA GLY A 83 1.27 10.20 -13.67
C GLY A 83 0.57 9.91 -15.01
N ASN A 84 0.28 8.65 -15.37
CA ASN A 84 -0.46 8.31 -16.59
C ASN A 84 -1.62 7.35 -16.32
N LEU A 85 -2.84 7.89 -16.21
CA LEU A 85 -4.03 7.13 -15.86
C LEU A 85 -4.38 6.06 -16.91
N ASP A 86 -4.31 6.36 -18.20
CA ASP A 86 -4.69 5.41 -19.24
C ASP A 86 -3.71 4.23 -19.31
N ASN A 87 -2.41 4.48 -19.11
CA ASN A 87 -1.42 3.40 -19.00
C ASN A 87 -1.58 2.60 -17.71
N MET A 88 -2.04 3.22 -16.61
CA MET A 88 -2.34 2.52 -15.37
C MET A 88 -3.51 1.56 -15.55
N VAL A 89 -4.61 2.00 -16.17
CA VAL A 89 -5.77 1.16 -16.52
C VAL A 89 -5.33 -0.02 -17.38
N LYS A 90 -4.60 0.26 -18.47
CA LYS A 90 -4.04 -0.79 -19.33
C LYS A 90 -3.19 -1.75 -18.52
N GLY A 91 -2.23 -1.25 -17.74
CA GLY A 91 -1.37 -2.04 -16.87
C GLY A 91 -2.18 -3.00 -15.99
N VAL A 92 -3.21 -2.51 -15.29
CA VAL A 92 -4.07 -3.34 -14.43
C VAL A 92 -4.80 -4.42 -15.22
N GLN A 93 -5.36 -4.07 -16.38
CA GLN A 93 -6.05 -5.01 -17.27
C GLN A 93 -5.13 -6.13 -17.78
N THR A 94 -3.81 -5.90 -17.83
CA THR A 94 -2.84 -6.92 -18.28
C THR A 94 -2.40 -7.91 -17.20
N VAL A 95 -2.62 -7.60 -15.93
CA VAL A 95 -2.19 -8.44 -14.81
C VAL A 95 -2.84 -9.81 -14.85
N LEU A 96 -4.16 -9.85 -15.06
CA LEU A 96 -4.91 -11.10 -15.04
C LEU A 96 -4.54 -12.03 -16.22
N PRO A 97 -4.52 -11.57 -17.49
CA PRO A 97 -3.97 -12.35 -18.61
C PRO A 97 -2.53 -12.82 -18.39
N HIS A 98 -1.65 -11.95 -17.86
CA HIS A 98 -0.27 -12.32 -17.58
C HIS A 98 -0.16 -13.50 -16.60
N VAL A 99 -0.93 -13.47 -15.50
CA VAL A 99 -0.91 -14.54 -14.48
C VAL A 99 -1.63 -15.81 -14.96
N ALA A 100 -2.55 -15.68 -15.91
CA ALA A 100 -3.20 -16.78 -16.62
C ALA A 100 -2.30 -17.45 -17.67
N SER A 101 -1.23 -16.78 -18.12
CA SER A 101 -0.34 -17.31 -19.15
C SER A 101 0.33 -18.61 -18.73
N SER A 102 0.45 -19.53 -19.69
CA SER A 102 1.17 -20.80 -19.60
C SER A 102 2.04 -21.01 -20.84
N GLU A 103 2.78 -22.13 -20.89
CA GLU A 103 3.55 -22.51 -22.09
C GLU A 103 2.65 -22.67 -23.32
N GLN A 104 1.46 -23.24 -23.15
CA GLN A 104 0.49 -23.49 -24.22
C GLN A 104 -0.30 -22.23 -24.61
N ASN A 105 -0.46 -21.28 -23.69
CA ASN A 105 -1.19 -20.04 -23.94
C ASN A 105 -0.39 -18.83 -23.41
N LYS A 106 0.40 -18.23 -24.31
CA LYS A 106 1.30 -17.12 -24.00
C LYS A 106 0.54 -15.80 -24.10
N MET A 107 0.08 -15.28 -22.96
CA MET A 107 -0.75 -14.06 -22.89
C MET A 107 0.07 -12.85 -22.39
N HIS A 108 1.14 -12.52 -23.12
CA HIS A 108 2.05 -11.42 -22.73
C HIS A 108 1.97 -10.20 -23.67
N ASP A 109 1.07 -10.20 -24.66
CA ASP A 109 1.06 -9.19 -25.73
C ASP A 109 0.97 -7.76 -25.22
N ASN A 110 0.14 -7.56 -24.19
CA ASN A 110 -0.09 -6.25 -23.59
C ASN A 110 0.87 -5.94 -22.42
N CYS A 111 1.77 -6.87 -22.04
CA CYS A 111 2.76 -6.60 -21.01
C CYS A 111 3.79 -5.56 -21.50
N PRO A 112 4.36 -4.75 -20.59
CA PRO A 112 5.39 -3.78 -20.97
C PRO A 112 6.61 -4.49 -21.59
N ASN A 113 7.25 -3.83 -22.56
CA ASN A 113 8.45 -4.35 -23.22
C ASN A 113 9.74 -3.83 -22.56
N GLY A 114 10.85 -4.52 -22.83
CA GLY A 114 12.18 -4.08 -22.43
C GLY A 114 12.69 -4.70 -21.13
N PRO A 115 13.99 -4.49 -20.81
CA PRO A 115 14.67 -5.16 -19.68
C PRO A 115 14.15 -4.72 -18.31
N GLN A 116 13.50 -3.56 -18.22
CA GLN A 116 12.88 -3.03 -17.00
C GLN A 116 11.41 -3.46 -16.84
N SER A 117 10.90 -4.29 -17.76
CA SER A 117 9.54 -4.82 -17.67
C SER A 117 9.39 -5.73 -16.44
N TRP A 118 8.31 -5.56 -15.69
CA TRP A 118 7.94 -6.53 -14.66
C TRP A 118 7.55 -7.89 -15.25
N CYS A 119 7.24 -7.94 -16.54
CA CYS A 119 7.01 -9.18 -17.27
C CYS A 119 8.35 -9.79 -17.68
N LYS A 120 8.79 -10.80 -16.91
CA LYS A 120 10.04 -11.52 -17.16
C LYS A 120 10.11 -12.17 -18.54
N PHE A 121 8.98 -12.58 -19.12
CA PHE A 121 8.94 -13.10 -20.48
C PHE A 121 9.29 -12.02 -21.51
N LYS A 122 8.78 -10.79 -21.35
CA LYS A 122 9.12 -9.67 -22.24
C LYS A 122 10.53 -9.12 -22.00
N ALA A 123 11.06 -9.27 -20.79
CA ALA A 123 12.43 -8.87 -20.45
C ALA A 123 13.48 -9.85 -21.02
N ASP A 124 13.24 -11.16 -20.92
CA ASP A 124 14.12 -12.19 -21.48
C ASP A 124 13.31 -13.37 -22.03
N PRO A 125 12.82 -13.27 -23.28
CA PRO A 125 12.01 -14.33 -23.89
C PRO A 125 12.77 -15.64 -24.10
N LYS A 126 14.11 -15.59 -24.22
CA LYS A 126 14.92 -16.76 -24.58
C LYS A 126 15.13 -17.70 -23.39
N ASN A 127 15.31 -17.15 -22.19
CA ASN A 127 15.57 -17.95 -20.99
C ASN A 127 14.35 -18.10 -20.06
N TYR A 128 13.24 -17.43 -20.36
CA TYR A 128 12.04 -17.53 -19.52
C TYR A 128 11.34 -18.88 -19.67
N LYS A 129 10.99 -19.47 -18.53
CA LYS A 129 10.15 -20.67 -18.44
C LYS A 129 8.81 -20.30 -17.82
N HIS A 130 7.71 -20.60 -18.51
CA HIS A 130 6.39 -20.32 -17.98
C HIS A 130 6.06 -21.25 -16.82
N LYS A 131 5.33 -20.69 -15.86
CA LYS A 131 4.71 -21.46 -14.79
C LYS A 131 3.29 -21.86 -15.21
N ASN A 132 2.68 -22.75 -14.45
CA ASN A 132 1.27 -23.06 -14.63
C ASN A 132 0.42 -21.80 -14.39
N GLY A 133 -0.27 -21.39 -15.46
CA GLY A 133 -1.23 -20.28 -15.46
C GLY A 133 -2.47 -20.58 -14.62
N LEU A 134 -3.22 -19.54 -14.29
CA LEU A 134 -4.56 -19.72 -13.72
C LEU A 134 -5.50 -20.39 -14.74
N PRO A 135 -6.29 -21.40 -14.34
CA PRO A 135 -7.29 -22.00 -15.21
C PRO A 135 -8.31 -20.95 -15.71
N PRO A 136 -8.81 -21.06 -16.96
CA PRO A 136 -9.80 -20.12 -17.50
C PRO A 136 -11.03 -19.94 -16.61
N ALA A 137 -11.52 -21.02 -15.99
CA ALA A 137 -12.65 -20.96 -15.07
C ALA A 137 -12.40 -20.04 -13.85
N ILE A 138 -11.15 -19.97 -13.36
CA ILE A 138 -10.77 -19.07 -12.26
C ILE A 138 -10.64 -17.64 -12.78
N VAL A 139 -10.02 -17.47 -13.96
CA VAL A 139 -9.84 -16.17 -14.61
C VAL A 139 -11.19 -15.50 -14.83
N ASP A 140 -12.14 -16.19 -15.45
CA ASP A 140 -13.51 -15.73 -15.66
C ASP A 140 -14.16 -15.29 -14.34
N PHE A 141 -13.97 -16.09 -13.28
CA PHE A 141 -14.59 -15.84 -11.98
C PHE A 141 -14.05 -14.60 -11.27
N ILE A 142 -12.74 -14.33 -11.38
CA ILE A 142 -12.11 -13.18 -10.72
C ILE A 142 -12.01 -11.95 -11.63
N LYS A 143 -12.37 -12.07 -12.91
CA LYS A 143 -12.37 -10.97 -13.87
C LYS A 143 -13.15 -9.74 -13.39
N PRO A 144 -14.36 -9.85 -12.80
CA PRO A 144 -15.08 -8.68 -12.30
C PRO A 144 -14.30 -7.89 -11.25
N VAL A 145 -13.53 -8.58 -10.38
CA VAL A 145 -12.66 -7.91 -9.40
C VAL A 145 -11.58 -7.08 -10.09
N PHE A 146 -11.01 -7.59 -11.19
CA PHE A 146 -10.01 -6.85 -11.96
C PHE A 146 -10.62 -5.71 -12.78
N GLU A 147 -11.86 -5.83 -13.23
CA GLU A 147 -12.60 -4.74 -13.87
C GLU A 147 -12.86 -3.60 -12.88
N ASP A 148 -13.29 -3.90 -11.66
CA ASP A 148 -13.43 -2.91 -10.57
C ASP A 148 -12.09 -2.26 -10.19
N LEU A 149 -11.01 -3.04 -10.17
CA LEU A 149 -9.66 -2.53 -9.88
C LEU A 149 -9.10 -1.65 -11.02
N ALA A 150 -9.62 -1.78 -12.23
CA ALA A 150 -9.25 -0.96 -13.39
C ALA A 150 -10.09 0.32 -13.50
N ASP A 151 -10.99 0.58 -12.55
CA ASP A 151 -11.83 1.78 -12.54
C ASP A 151 -11.00 3.07 -12.55
N LYS A 152 -11.34 3.99 -13.47
CA LYS A 152 -10.60 5.24 -13.65
C LYS A 152 -10.70 6.15 -12.44
N MET A 153 -11.84 6.17 -11.73
CA MET A 153 -11.98 6.99 -10.52
C MET A 153 -11.14 6.44 -9.37
N LEU A 154 -11.04 5.12 -9.24
CA LEU A 154 -10.19 4.44 -8.28
C LEU A 154 -8.71 4.72 -8.57
N LEU A 155 -8.28 4.50 -9.81
CA LEU A 155 -6.89 4.68 -10.25
C LEU A 155 -6.48 6.15 -10.32
N GLY A 156 -7.41 7.07 -10.56
CA GLY A 156 -7.16 8.52 -10.49
C GLY A 156 -6.65 8.97 -9.12
N LYS A 157 -7.04 8.26 -8.03
CA LYS A 157 -6.53 8.50 -6.67
C LYS A 157 -5.11 7.98 -6.47
N CYS A 158 -4.59 7.16 -7.38
CA CYS A 158 -3.23 6.64 -7.37
C CYS A 158 -2.29 7.44 -8.29
N LEU A 159 -2.84 8.37 -9.10
CA LEU A 159 -2.11 9.10 -10.13
C LEU A 159 -0.94 9.92 -9.58
N HIS A 160 -1.13 10.52 -8.41
CA HIS A 160 -0.13 11.38 -7.76
C HIS A 160 1.01 10.58 -7.10
N GLY A 161 0.94 9.24 -7.09
CA GLY A 161 1.98 8.39 -6.48
C GLY A 161 2.20 8.62 -4.98
N LYS A 162 1.26 9.29 -4.29
CA LYS A 162 1.38 9.61 -2.85
C LYS A 162 0.75 8.51 -2.03
N ILE A 163 1.31 8.31 -0.86
CA ILE A 163 1.21 7.02 -0.20
C ILE A 163 0.18 7.09 0.93
N GLN A 164 -0.75 6.12 0.95
CA GLN A 164 -1.69 5.95 2.07
C GLN A 164 -0.99 5.72 3.42
N ASN A 165 0.26 5.27 3.43
CA ASN A 165 1.03 5.00 4.64
C ASN A 165 1.28 6.27 5.48
N ASN A 166 1.42 7.46 4.86
CA ASN A 166 1.55 8.70 5.62
C ASN A 166 0.27 8.99 6.42
N ASN A 167 -0.90 8.74 5.82
CA ASN A 167 -2.18 8.88 6.50
C ASN A 167 -2.33 7.84 7.62
N GLU A 168 -1.91 6.59 7.41
CA GLU A 168 -1.90 5.56 8.47
C GLU A 168 -0.95 5.93 9.63
N CYS A 169 0.25 6.43 9.31
CA CYS A 169 1.26 6.86 10.28
C CYS A 169 0.79 8.08 11.11
N LEU A 170 0.26 9.10 10.45
CA LEU A 170 -0.29 10.28 11.13
C LEU A 170 -1.48 9.90 12.02
N ASN A 171 -2.39 9.07 11.52
CA ASN A 171 -3.51 8.59 12.34
C ASN A 171 -3.01 7.84 13.57
N LYS A 172 -1.99 6.99 13.44
CA LYS A 172 -1.38 6.32 14.60
C LYS A 172 -0.87 7.33 15.64
N LEU A 173 -0.15 8.38 15.22
CA LEU A 173 0.37 9.41 16.11
C LEU A 173 -0.74 10.19 16.85
N ILE A 174 -1.87 10.41 16.18
CA ILE A 174 -3.06 11.02 16.78
C ILE A 174 -3.62 10.09 17.87
N TRP A 175 -3.78 8.79 17.58
CA TRP A 175 -4.32 7.82 18.53
C TRP A 175 -3.40 7.54 19.73
N GLU A 176 -2.08 7.66 19.56
CA GLU A 176 -1.11 7.58 20.66
C GLU A 176 -1.23 8.76 21.63
N ARG A 177 -1.71 9.92 21.17
CA ARG A 177 -1.92 11.13 21.99
C ARG A 177 -3.34 11.22 22.54
N CYS A 178 -4.31 10.74 21.79
CA CYS A 178 -5.72 10.75 22.16
C CYS A 178 -6.32 9.37 21.89
N PHE A 179 -6.46 8.57 22.94
CA PHE A 179 -6.99 7.22 22.82
C PHE A 179 -8.42 7.22 22.28
N LYS A 180 -8.66 6.39 21.26
CA LYS A 180 -9.94 6.26 20.56
C LYS A 180 -11.11 5.87 21.48
N GLU A 181 -10.80 5.17 22.57
CA GLU A 181 -11.76 4.57 23.50
C GLU A 181 -12.26 5.55 24.58
N LYS A 182 -11.60 6.70 24.73
CA LYS A 182 -11.99 7.71 25.74
C LYS A 182 -12.80 8.83 25.10
N TYR A 183 -13.90 9.20 25.74
CA TYR A 183 -14.57 10.46 25.42
C TYR A 183 -13.75 11.60 26.02
N VAL A 184 -13.31 12.50 25.16
CA VAL A 184 -12.57 13.70 25.52
C VAL A 184 -13.21 14.91 24.86
N GLU A 185 -13.00 16.08 25.44
CA GLU A 185 -13.47 17.35 24.90
C GLU A 185 -12.81 17.68 23.55
N LYS A 186 -13.50 18.51 22.76
CA LYS A 186 -13.03 18.93 21.43
C LYS A 186 -11.63 19.55 21.46
N LEU A 187 -11.37 20.40 22.46
CA LEU A 187 -10.09 21.10 22.60
C LEU A 187 -8.92 20.12 22.77
N VAL A 188 -9.11 19.05 23.55
CA VAL A 188 -8.09 18.01 23.77
C VAL A 188 -7.79 17.27 22.47
N ILE A 189 -8.81 16.98 21.67
CA ILE A 189 -8.64 16.35 20.35
C ILE A 189 -7.84 17.27 19.42
N GLU A 190 -8.18 18.55 19.38
CA GLU A 190 -7.47 19.54 18.55
C GLU A 190 -5.99 19.63 18.95
N GLN A 191 -5.68 19.72 20.24
CA GLN A 191 -4.30 19.74 20.74
C GLN A 191 -3.54 18.45 20.40
N ALA A 192 -4.17 17.29 20.53
CA ALA A 192 -3.58 16.02 20.16
C ALA A 192 -3.25 15.95 18.66
N VAL A 193 -4.16 16.46 17.81
CA VAL A 193 -3.96 16.54 16.36
C VAL A 193 -2.80 17.50 16.03
N TYR A 194 -2.77 18.70 16.60
CA TYR A 194 -1.67 19.66 16.37
C TYR A 194 -0.32 19.09 16.81
N SER A 195 -0.27 18.45 17.99
CA SER A 195 0.94 17.79 18.49
C SER A 195 1.38 16.60 17.62
N ALA A 196 0.44 15.81 17.09
CA ALA A 196 0.74 14.72 16.17
C ALA A 196 1.35 15.22 14.86
N ILE A 197 0.80 16.31 14.31
CA ILE A 197 1.25 16.90 13.05
C ILE A 197 2.62 17.56 13.21
N ALA A 198 2.83 18.33 14.29
CA ALA A 198 4.13 18.92 14.58
C ALA A 198 5.22 17.83 14.72
N TYR A 199 4.90 16.73 15.42
CA TYR A 199 5.82 15.59 15.52
C TYR A 199 6.02 14.84 14.20
N PHE A 200 4.99 14.73 13.35
CA PHE A 200 5.10 14.08 12.05
C PHE A 200 6.01 14.88 11.11
N ASN A 201 5.89 16.20 11.11
CA ASN A 201 6.62 17.10 10.23
C ASN A 201 8.05 17.39 10.71
N GLU A 202 8.23 17.64 12.02
CA GLU A 202 9.50 18.11 12.57
C GLU A 202 10.21 17.07 13.44
N GLY A 203 9.56 15.96 13.75
CA GLY A 203 10.06 14.96 14.69
C GLY A 203 9.94 15.38 16.14
N ALA A 204 10.57 14.62 17.03
CA ALA A 204 10.54 14.82 18.48
C ALA A 204 11.18 16.15 18.90
N THR A 205 12.13 16.66 18.12
CA THR A 205 12.77 17.97 18.36
C THR A 205 11.78 19.16 18.37
N PHE A 206 10.57 19.00 17.80
CA PHE A 206 9.51 20.01 17.90
C PHE A 206 9.18 20.41 19.36
N VAL A 207 9.35 19.48 20.31
CA VAL A 207 9.10 19.72 21.75
C VAL A 207 10.01 20.82 22.27
N SER A 208 11.27 20.88 21.81
CA SER A 208 12.21 21.91 22.22
C SER A 208 11.77 23.29 21.71
N LYS A 209 11.33 23.38 20.44
CA LYS A 209 10.80 24.62 19.86
C LYS A 209 9.51 25.08 20.55
N LEU A 210 8.67 24.13 20.94
CA LEU A 210 7.44 24.42 21.68
C LEU A 210 7.76 25.02 23.05
N PHE A 211 8.70 24.43 23.79
CA PHE A 211 9.14 24.95 25.08
C PHE A 211 9.74 26.35 24.97
N GLU A 212 10.60 26.59 23.99
CA GLU A 212 11.17 27.92 23.74
C GLU A 212 10.08 28.96 23.48
N LYS A 213 9.05 28.63 22.69
CA LYS A 213 7.89 29.51 22.44
C LYS A 213 7.04 29.76 23.69
N LEU A 214 7.02 28.83 24.64
CA LEU A 214 6.34 28.97 25.92
C LEU A 214 7.21 29.68 26.99
N GLY A 215 8.40 30.15 26.62
CA GLY A 215 9.34 30.78 27.55
C GLY A 215 10.06 29.78 28.48
N ILE A 216 10.00 28.49 28.15
CA ILE A 216 10.64 27.41 28.91
C ILE A 216 11.93 27.01 28.18
N SER A 217 13.07 27.14 28.85
CA SER A 217 14.35 26.67 28.28
C SER A 217 14.39 25.13 28.28
N PRO A 218 14.52 24.46 27.13
CA PRO A 218 14.59 23.00 27.09
C PRO A 218 15.91 22.52 27.71
N GLY A 219 15.82 21.67 28.73
CA GLY A 219 16.99 21.08 29.37
C GLY A 219 17.78 20.16 28.44
N THR A 220 19.06 19.94 28.78
CA THR A 220 19.98 19.06 28.02
C THR A 220 19.45 17.64 27.86
N PHE A 221 18.82 17.09 28.90
CA PHE A 221 18.19 15.77 28.85
C PHE A 221 17.00 15.71 27.88
N THR A 222 16.17 16.76 27.83
CA THR A 222 15.05 16.86 26.88
C THR A 222 15.55 16.87 25.44
N LYS A 223 16.56 17.69 25.14
CA LYS A 223 17.16 17.79 23.80
C LYS A 223 17.73 16.43 23.36
N ARG A 224 18.56 15.79 24.20
CA ARG A 224 19.12 14.46 23.94
C ARG A 224 18.06 13.38 23.73
N ALA A 225 17.02 13.36 24.54
CA ALA A 225 15.94 12.38 24.39
C ALA A 225 15.15 12.58 23.09
N CYS A 226 14.94 13.83 22.66
CA CYS A 226 14.30 14.13 21.38
C CYS A 226 15.18 13.67 20.20
N GLU A 227 16.46 14.01 20.22
CA GLU A 227 17.43 13.57 19.20
C GLU A 227 17.51 12.05 19.10
N GLN A 228 17.55 11.34 20.23
CA GLN A 228 17.58 9.88 20.25
C GLN A 228 16.30 9.29 19.61
N LYS A 229 15.13 9.84 19.91
CA LYS A 229 13.86 9.41 19.27
C LYS A 229 13.86 9.64 17.77
N ASP A 230 14.37 10.78 17.32
CA ASP A 230 14.46 11.11 15.90
C ASP A 230 15.47 10.21 15.18
N ASN A 231 16.64 9.97 15.77
CA ASN A 231 17.64 9.04 15.24
C ASN A 231 17.10 7.61 15.14
N ASN A 232 16.39 7.13 16.15
CA ASN A 232 15.74 5.82 16.11
C ASN A 232 14.66 5.75 15.02
N ARG A 233 13.87 6.82 14.83
CA ARG A 233 12.89 6.90 13.73
C ARG A 233 13.58 6.79 12.37
N LEU A 234 14.66 7.55 12.15
CA LEU A 234 15.43 7.54 10.91
C LEU A 234 16.06 6.17 10.66
N TYR A 235 16.69 5.57 11.68
CA TYR A 235 17.25 4.23 11.62
C TYR A 235 16.20 3.18 11.23
N HIS A 236 15.03 3.19 11.88
CA HIS A 236 13.96 2.26 11.55
C HIS A 236 13.37 2.48 10.16
N SER A 237 13.25 3.74 9.72
CA SER A 237 12.82 4.10 8.37
C SER A 237 13.80 3.56 7.32
N ALA A 238 15.09 3.86 7.48
CA ALA A 238 16.16 3.36 6.61
C ALA A 238 16.16 1.83 6.57
N ARG A 239 16.08 1.16 7.72
CA ARG A 239 16.03 -0.31 7.81
C ARG A 239 14.83 -0.93 7.09
N LYS A 240 13.66 -0.29 7.13
CA LYS A 240 12.45 -0.73 6.41
C LYS A 240 12.52 -0.46 4.90
N SER A 241 13.25 0.58 4.50
CA SER A 241 13.47 0.90 3.08
C SER A 241 14.42 -0.09 2.39
N LEU A 242 15.38 -0.67 3.13
CA LEU A 242 16.33 -1.68 2.64
C LEU A 242 15.63 -2.97 2.17
N ASP A 243 16.01 -3.43 0.97
CA ASP A 243 15.42 -4.60 0.29
C ASP A 243 15.59 -5.92 1.06
N SER A 244 16.64 -6.02 1.90
CA SER A 244 16.94 -7.20 2.72
C SER A 244 15.92 -7.44 3.86
N SER A 245 15.29 -6.39 4.38
CA SER A 245 14.23 -6.51 5.39
C SER A 245 12.91 -7.02 4.81
N LYS A 246 12.73 -6.95 3.48
CA LYS A 246 11.51 -7.39 2.77
C LYS A 246 11.53 -8.89 2.43
N ARG A 247 12.70 -9.55 2.50
CA ARG A 247 12.87 -10.98 2.19
C ARG A 247 12.64 -11.92 3.37
N LYS A 248 12.44 -11.43 4.59
CA LYS A 248 12.21 -12.29 5.77
C LYS A 248 10.85 -13.04 5.78
N GLY A 249 10.00 -12.84 4.76
CA GLY A 249 8.79 -13.64 4.53
C GLY A 249 8.99 -14.85 3.60
N GLU A 250 10.13 -14.95 2.92
CA GLU A 250 10.48 -16.12 2.10
C GLU A 250 11.27 -17.10 2.99
N LYS A 251 10.57 -17.98 3.70
CA LYS A 251 11.18 -19.24 4.12
C LYS A 251 11.31 -20.15 2.88
N PRO A 252 12.41 -20.92 2.77
CA PRO A 252 12.67 -21.80 1.63
C PRO A 252 11.53 -22.77 1.35
#